data_AF-A0A3B9I603-F1
#
_entry.id   AF-A0A3B9I603-F1
#
_cell.length_a   1.000
_cell.length_b   1.000
_cell.length_c   1.000
_cell.angle_alpha   90.00
_cell.angle_beta   90.00
_cell.angle_gamma   90.00
#
_symmetry.space_group_name_H-M   'P 1'
#
loop_
_entity.id
_entity.type
_entity.pdbx_description
1 polymer ?
#
loop_
_entity_poly.entity_id
_entity_poly.type
_entity_poly.pdbx_seq_one_letter_code
_entity_poly.pdbx_strand_id
1 'polypeptide(L)' 'IYYQVSATIFDEKTRERELRPLELISDNYPKYILTMDRTAFDDYAGIRIKNIIDFLLE' A
#
# COMPACT_ATOMS: atom_id res chain seq x y z
N ILE A 1 -11.17 1.50 -7.29
CA ILE A 1 -10.05 1.92 -6.42
C ILE A 1 -9.85 0.82 -5.40
N TYR A 2 -8.62 0.36 -5.20
CA TYR A 2 -8.30 -0.72 -4.27
C TYR A 2 -7.50 -0.20 -3.09
N TYR A 3 -7.82 -0.71 -1.91
CA TYR A 3 -7.12 -0.40 -0.68
C TYR A 3 -6.73 -1.71 0.02
N GLN A 4 -5.45 -1.85 0.32
CA GLN A 4 -4.94 -2.84 1.24
C GLN A 4 -4.50 -2.11 2.52
N VAL A 5 -4.80 -2.68 3.68
CA VAL A 5 -4.46 -2.05 4.97
C VAL A 5 -3.54 -2.99 5.74
N SER A 6 -2.38 -2.48 6.15
CA SER A 6 -1.44 -3.21 7.01
C SER A 6 -0.99 -2.34 8.17
N ALA A 7 -0.63 -2.94 9.30
CA ALA A 7 0.00 -2.21 10.39
C ALA A 7 1.43 -1.79 10.02
N THR A 8 2.18 -2.68 9.37
CA THR A 8 3.53 -2.41 8.90
C THR A 8 3.86 -3.13 7.59
N ILE A 9 4.76 -2.54 6.80
CA ILE A 9 5.32 -3.11 5.57
C ILE A 9 6.85 -3.03 5.54
N PHE A 10 7.51 -2.82 6.67
CA PHE A 10 8.98 -2.71 6.74
C PHE A 10 9.68 -4.03 6.41
N ASP A 11 9.09 -5.15 6.83
CA ASP A 11 9.61 -6.47 6.50
C ASP A 11 9.29 -6.81 5.05
N GLU A 12 10.32 -7.14 4.27
CA GLU A 12 10.21 -7.40 2.83
C GLU A 12 9.26 -8.57 2.52
N LYS A 13 9.31 -9.65 3.33
CA LYS A 13 8.39 -10.78 3.17
C LYS A 13 6.95 -10.38 3.44
N THR A 14 6.73 -9.58 4.46
CA THR A 14 5.39 -9.04 4.78
C THR A 14 4.91 -8.15 3.64
N ARG A 15 5.75 -7.23 3.16
CA ARG A 15 5.44 -6.34 2.05
C ARG A 15 5.05 -7.09 0.78
N GLU A 16 5.85 -8.07 0.35
CA GLU A 16 5.54 -8.90 -0.83
C GLU A 16 4.21 -9.63 -0.67
N ARG A 17 3.94 -10.17 0.52
CA ARG A 17 2.67 -10.87 0.80
C ARG A 17 1.48 -9.93 0.70
N GLU A 18 1.58 -8.71 1.23
CA GLU A 18 0.50 -7.71 1.21
C GLU A 18 0.32 -7.05 -0.16
N LEU A 19 1.38 -6.94 -0.97
CA LEU A 19 1.34 -6.38 -2.33
C LEU A 19 0.80 -7.37 -3.37
N ARG A 20 1.07 -8.66 -3.21
CA ARG A 20 0.71 -9.70 -4.18
C ARG A 20 -0.76 -9.66 -4.64
N PRO A 21 -1.76 -9.44 -3.77
CA PRO A 21 -3.16 -9.32 -4.20
C PRO A 21 -3.40 -8.11 -5.13
N LEU A 22 -2.70 -7.00 -4.90
CA LEU A 22 -2.84 -5.78 -5.70
C LEU A 22 -2.10 -5.90 -7.04
N GLU A 23 -0.95 -6.57 -7.07
CA GLU A 23 -0.18 -6.84 -8.29
C GLU A 23 -0.92 -7.78 -9.26
N LEU A 24 -1.69 -8.73 -8.73
CA LEU A 24 -2.48 -9.67 -9.54
C LEU A 24 -3.69 -9.02 -10.23
N ILE A 25 -4.07 -7.81 -9.82
CA ILE A 25 -5.18 -7.07 -10.42
C ILE A 25 -4.64 -6.31 -11.63
N SER A 26 -4.99 -6.79 -12.83
CA SER A 26 -4.53 -6.27 -14.12
C SER A 26 -5.34 -5.08 -14.65
N ASP A 27 -6.15 -4.44 -13.82
CA ASP A 27 -6.89 -3.25 -14.21
C ASP A 27 -6.10 -1.95 -14.02
N ASN A 28 -6.65 -0.86 -14.58
CA ASN A 28 -6.09 0.49 -14.49
C ASN A 28 -6.67 1.29 -13.31
N TYR A 29 -7.37 0.65 -12.36
CA TYR A 29 -7.88 1.39 -11.22
C TYR A 29 -6.73 1.72 -10.25
N PRO A 30 -6.77 2.90 -9.60
CA PRO A 30 -5.77 3.26 -8.59
C PRO A 30 -5.72 2.22 -7.46
N LYS A 31 -4.51 1.84 -7.06
CA LYS A 31 -4.22 0.85 -6.01
C LYS A 31 -3.44 1.54 -4.89
N TYR A 32 -3.87 1.32 -3.66
CA TYR A 32 -3.29 1.95 -2.48
C TYR A 32 -2.98 0.92 -1.39
N ILE A 33 -1.88 1.12 -0.67
CA ILE A 33 -1.57 0.50 0.60
C ILE A 33 -1.63 1.57 1.68
N LEU A 34 -2.47 1.35 2.68
CA LEU A 34 -2.53 2.15 3.89
C LEU A 34 -1.71 1.45 4.96
N THR A 35 -0.71 2.15 5.50
CA THR A 35 0.16 1.66 6.56
C THR A 35 0.20 2.63 7.74
N MET A 36 0.48 2.14 8.95
CA MET A 36 0.80 3.02 10.09
C MET A 36 2.25 3.52 10.03
N ASP A 37 3.09 2.86 9.25
CA ASP A 37 4.48 3.25 9.08
C ASP A 37 4.59 4.63 8.41
N ARG A 38 5.60 5.40 8.82
CA ARG A 38 6.06 6.57 8.07
C ARG A 38 7.06 6.08 7.05
N THR A 39 6.57 5.70 5.87
CA THR A 39 7.42 5.23 4.78
C THR A 39 8.12 6.41 4.10
N ALA A 40 9.37 6.22 3.70
CA ALA A 40 10.11 7.21 2.90
C ALA A 40 9.80 7.12 1.39
N PHE A 41 8.97 6.15 1.00
CA PHE A 41 8.58 5.86 -0.37
C PHE A 41 7.06 5.81 -0.46
N ASP A 42 6.53 6.46 -1.50
CA ASP A 42 5.09 6.66 -1.70
C ASP A 42 4.52 5.81 -2.85
N ASP A 43 5.39 5.08 -3.57
CA ASP A 43 5.02 4.24 -4.69
C ASP A 43 5.86 2.96 -4.70
N TYR A 44 5.18 1.85 -5.01
CA TYR A 44 5.82 0.57 -5.30
C TYR A 44 5.11 -0.06 -6.49
N ALA A 45 5.81 -0.18 -7.63
CA ALA A 45 5.27 -0.79 -8.86
C ALA A 45 3.90 -0.19 -9.30
N GLY A 46 3.67 1.11 -9.05
CA GLY A 46 2.40 1.79 -9.34
C GLY A 46 1.31 1.62 -8.27
N ILE A 47 1.63 0.95 -7.16
CA ILE A 47 0.80 0.88 -5.95
C ILE A 47 1.25 1.99 -5.01
N ARG A 48 0.34 2.91 -4.70
CA ARG A 48 0.62 4.07 -3.87
C ARG A 48 0.60 3.69 -2.40
N ILE A 49 1.62 4.07 -1.64
CA ILE A 49 1.68 3.83 -0.20
C ILE A 49 1.34 5.14 0.50
N LYS A 50 0.38 5.08 1.42
CA LYS A 50 -0.04 6.23 2.23
C LYS A 50 -0.04 5.86 3.70
N ASN A 51 0.27 6.84 4.55
CA ASN A 51 0.03 6.70 5.97
C ASN A 51 -1.48 6.72 6.23
N ILE A 52 -1.98 5.82 7.07
CA ILE A 52 -3.41 5.71 7.37
C ILE A 52 -3.93 6.94 8.12
N ILE A 53 -3.12 7.59 8.95
CA ILE A 53 -3.53 8.80 9.68
C ILE A 53 -3.75 9.93 8.69
N ASP A 54 -2.80 10.14 7.78
CA ASP A 54 -2.93 11.17 6.75
C ASP A 54 -4.13 10.91 5.84
N PHE A 55 -4.38 9.64 5.47
CA PHE A 55 -5.56 9.25 4.70
C PHE A 55 -6.88 9.52 5.42
N LEU A 56 -6.93 9.38 6.75
CA LEU A 56 -8.14 9.64 7.54
C LEU A 56 -8.37 11.13 7.83
N LEU A 57 -7.35 11.97 7.64
CA LEU A 57 -7.41 13.41 7.82
C LEU A 57 -7.69 14.17 6.52
N GLU A 58 -7.55 13.51 5.35
CA GLU A 58 -8.04 13.98 4.05
C GLU A 58 -9.57 13.84 3.92
#